data_AF-A0A9X2APC8-F1
#
_entry.id   AF-A0A9X2APC8-F1
#
_cell.length_a   1.000
_cell.length_b   1.000
_cell.length_c   1.000
_cell.angle_alpha   90.00
_cell.angle_beta   90.00
_cell.angle_gamma   90.00
#
_symmetry.space_group_name_H-M   'P 1'
#
loop_
_entity.id
_entity.type
_entity.pdbx_description
1 polymer ?
#
loop_
_entity_poly.entity_id
_entity_poly.type
_entity_poly.pdbx_seq_one_letter_code
_entity_poly.pdbx_strand_id
1 'polypeptide(L)'
;MEKARTVPDSYPLTLNMVVAGCNQKTSRDPLMSIDEAQAQLALDALKSIALVFESSGGRATRYEHNFQRVAGVPEQSAALLGLLMLRGPQTSGELRINTERWHRFADISSVEGFLEEMQDRPEDKGGPLVVKLPRAPGAREQRWAHLLGGPVEAAASAPAAGGSAPGDGAALSTGELAHLQTRLGALEAEVSQLRGTVQRLCAELGLSQPGQTE
;
A
#
# COMPACT_ATOMS: atom_id res chain seq x y z
N MET A 1 -6.98 2.66 9.44
CA MET A 1 -5.84 2.48 10.35
C MET A 1 -5.51 3.77 11.10
N GLU A 2 -5.12 4.85 10.43
CA GLU A 2 -4.77 6.13 11.09
C GLU A 2 -5.85 6.69 12.02
N LYS A 3 -7.06 6.87 11.50
CA LYS A 3 -8.14 7.55 12.24
C LYS A 3 -8.70 6.70 13.38
N ALA A 4 -8.62 5.37 13.27
CA ALA A 4 -8.99 4.46 14.35
C ALA A 4 -8.19 4.75 15.63
N ARG A 5 -6.96 5.28 15.51
CA ARG A 5 -6.08 5.58 16.64
C ARG A 5 -6.06 7.06 17.01
N THR A 6 -5.96 7.91 15.99
CA THR A 6 -5.76 9.35 16.20
C THR A 6 -7.05 10.10 16.51
N VAL A 7 -8.20 9.56 16.08
CA VAL A 7 -9.53 10.16 16.28
C VAL A 7 -10.57 9.05 16.48
N PRO A 8 -10.52 8.29 17.60
CA PRO A 8 -11.37 7.13 17.81
C PRO A 8 -12.87 7.47 17.80
N ASP A 9 -13.27 8.65 18.27
CA ASP A 9 -14.66 9.11 18.27
C ASP A 9 -15.26 9.25 16.87
N SER A 10 -14.41 9.41 15.86
CA SER A 10 -14.78 9.52 14.46
C SER A 10 -14.87 8.17 13.75
N TYR A 11 -14.38 7.10 14.37
CA TYR A 11 -14.28 5.77 13.81
C TYR A 11 -15.45 4.87 14.25
N PRO A 12 -16.02 4.01 13.38
CA PRO A 12 -15.68 3.78 11.96
C PRO A 12 -16.08 4.93 11.04
N LEU A 13 -15.35 5.09 9.92
CA LEU A 13 -15.44 6.28 9.06
C LEU A 13 -16.60 6.20 8.07
N THR A 14 -17.26 7.32 7.79
CA THR A 14 -18.16 7.42 6.62
C THR A 14 -17.35 7.62 5.32
N LEU A 15 -17.97 7.46 4.15
CA LEU A 15 -17.31 7.69 2.85
C LEU A 15 -16.63 9.06 2.77
N ASN A 16 -17.33 10.12 3.17
CA ASN A 16 -16.79 11.50 3.15
C ASN A 16 -15.56 11.64 4.04
N MET A 17 -15.53 10.95 5.19
CA MET A 17 -14.38 10.96 6.10
C MET A 17 -13.19 10.17 5.52
N VAL A 18 -13.44 9.11 4.74
CA VAL A 18 -12.40 8.39 4.00
C VAL A 18 -11.79 9.31 2.95
N VAL A 19 -12.59 9.95 2.10
CA VAL A 19 -12.12 10.90 1.07
C VAL A 19 -11.33 12.05 1.70
N ALA A 20 -11.86 12.68 2.74
CA ALA A 20 -11.17 13.74 3.47
C ALA A 20 -9.86 13.25 4.10
N GLY A 21 -9.80 11.99 4.52
CA GLY A 21 -8.60 11.32 5.02
C GLY A 21 -7.56 11.06 3.94
N CYS A 22 -7.95 10.63 2.74
CA CYS A 22 -7.03 10.40 1.63
C CYS A 22 -6.42 11.71 1.12
N ASN A 23 -7.21 12.78 1.05
CA ASN A 23 -6.82 14.07 0.49
C ASN A 23 -6.18 15.05 1.51
N GLN A 24 -5.69 14.54 2.65
CA GLN A 24 -5.06 15.40 3.67
C GLN A 24 -3.76 16.01 3.14
N LYS A 25 -3.53 17.30 3.41
CA LYS A 25 -2.30 18.01 3.06
C LYS A 25 -1.10 17.66 3.94
N THR A 26 -1.34 16.93 5.03
CA THR A 26 -0.31 16.54 6.00
C THR A 26 -0.32 15.03 6.15
N SER A 27 0.86 14.47 6.46
CA SER A 27 1.04 13.03 6.65
C SER A 27 0.65 12.19 5.42
N ARG A 28 0.71 12.78 4.24
CA ARG A 28 0.49 12.13 2.94
C ARG A 28 1.69 12.44 2.04
N ASP A 29 2.24 11.40 1.42
CA ASP A 29 3.25 11.52 0.38
C ASP A 29 3.14 10.31 -0.57
N PRO A 30 2.71 10.50 -1.84
CA PRO A 30 2.34 11.77 -2.46
C PRO A 30 0.99 12.32 -1.95
N LEU A 31 0.76 13.62 -2.17
CA LEU A 31 -0.56 14.22 -1.97
C LEU A 31 -1.54 13.66 -3.02
N MET A 32 -2.72 13.25 -2.57
CA MET A 32 -3.78 12.73 -3.43
C MET A 32 -4.97 13.70 -3.53
N SER A 33 -5.74 13.56 -4.59
CA SER A 33 -7.02 14.24 -4.79
C SER A 33 -8.01 13.25 -5.39
N ILE A 34 -8.53 12.34 -4.56
CA ILE A 34 -9.53 11.36 -4.97
C ILE A 34 -10.95 11.88 -4.78
N ASP A 35 -11.86 11.44 -5.62
CA ASP A 35 -13.31 11.68 -5.47
C ASP A 35 -14.02 10.54 -4.71
N GLU A 36 -15.31 10.73 -4.44
CA GLU A 36 -16.13 9.73 -3.73
C GLU A 36 -16.29 8.42 -4.51
N ALA A 37 -16.34 8.48 -5.85
CA ALA A 37 -16.51 7.29 -6.69
C ALA A 37 -15.25 6.41 -6.67
N GLN A 38 -14.07 7.02 -6.78
CA GLN A 38 -12.77 6.37 -6.64
C GLN A 38 -12.61 5.75 -5.25
N ALA A 39 -12.98 6.48 -4.19
CA ALA A 39 -12.93 5.97 -2.83
C ALA A 39 -13.87 4.77 -2.63
N GLN A 40 -15.10 4.85 -3.16
CA GLN A 40 -16.07 3.77 -3.08
C GLN A 40 -15.60 2.52 -3.82
N LEU A 41 -15.08 2.67 -5.05
CA LEU A 41 -14.53 1.56 -5.83
C LEU A 41 -13.37 0.87 -5.08
N ALA A 42 -12.47 1.65 -4.47
CA ALA A 42 -11.38 1.11 -3.66
C ALA A 42 -11.89 0.39 -2.41
N LEU A 43 -12.90 0.93 -1.72
CA LEU A 43 -13.52 0.29 -0.56
C LEU A 43 -14.19 -1.03 -0.91
N ASP A 44 -14.87 -1.11 -2.05
CA ASP A 44 -15.51 -2.35 -2.51
C ASP A 44 -14.48 -3.43 -2.88
N ALA A 45 -13.37 -3.03 -3.52
CA ALA A 45 -12.24 -3.93 -3.74
C ALA A 45 -11.64 -4.44 -2.42
N LEU A 46 -11.42 -3.56 -1.44
CA LEU A 46 -10.88 -3.93 -0.11
C LEU A 46 -11.85 -4.81 0.70
N LYS A 47 -13.17 -4.62 0.54
CA LYS A 47 -14.19 -5.49 1.14
C LYS A 47 -14.13 -6.90 0.57
N SER A 48 -13.89 -7.06 -0.73
CA SER A 48 -13.81 -8.38 -1.38
C SER A 48 -12.69 -9.27 -0.81
N ILE A 49 -11.65 -8.66 -0.24
CA ILE A 49 -10.52 -9.34 0.42
C ILE A 49 -10.54 -9.19 1.94
N ALA A 50 -11.69 -8.84 2.52
CA ALA A 50 -11.93 -8.71 3.96
C ALA A 50 -10.98 -7.74 4.70
N LEU A 51 -10.37 -6.79 3.99
CA LEU A 51 -9.55 -5.72 4.59
C LEU A 51 -10.41 -4.60 5.19
N VAL A 52 -11.63 -4.43 4.69
CA VAL A 52 -12.61 -3.46 5.19
C VAL A 52 -13.93 -4.17 5.44
N PHE A 53 -14.55 -3.85 6.58
CA PHE A 53 -15.93 -4.22 6.88
C PHE A 53 -16.84 -3.00 6.79
N GLU A 54 -18.01 -3.24 6.19
CA GLU A 54 -19.07 -2.26 6.11
C GLU A 54 -20.09 -2.53 7.21
N SER A 55 -20.47 -1.49 7.95
CA SER A 55 -21.59 -1.53 8.89
C SER A 55 -22.67 -0.56 8.45
N SER A 56 -23.87 -1.11 8.25
CA SER A 56 -25.04 -0.40 7.74
C SER A 56 -26.17 -0.49 8.75
N GLY A 57 -25.92 0.05 9.95
CA GLY A 57 -26.87 0.03 11.08
C GLY A 57 -27.41 1.41 11.48
N GLY A 58 -26.97 2.48 10.82
CA GLY A 58 -27.34 3.87 11.14
C GLY A 58 -27.68 4.70 9.91
N ARG A 59 -27.74 6.04 10.08
CA ARG A 59 -28.09 7.00 9.01
C ARG A 59 -27.10 7.04 7.84
N ALA A 60 -25.88 6.55 8.02
CA ALA A 60 -24.85 6.52 6.99
C ALA A 60 -24.03 5.23 7.12
N THR A 61 -23.63 4.68 5.98
CA THR A 61 -22.69 3.56 5.89
C THR A 61 -21.35 3.94 6.52
N ARG A 62 -20.79 3.02 7.32
CA ARG A 62 -19.48 3.20 7.97
C ARG A 62 -18.53 2.05 7.65
N TYR A 63 -17.25 2.39 7.57
CA TYR A 63 -16.16 1.52 7.17
C TYR A 63 -15.14 1.33 8.29
N GLU A 64 -14.90 0.07 8.63
CA GLU A 64 -13.92 -0.40 9.61
C GLU A 64 -12.81 -1.17 8.89
N HIS A 65 -11.55 -0.99 9.29
CA HIS A 65 -10.43 -1.80 8.77
C HIS A 65 -10.22 -3.07 9.58
N ASN A 66 -9.79 -4.14 8.90
CA ASN A 66 -9.43 -5.43 9.48
C ASN A 66 -7.95 -5.80 9.18
N PHE A 67 -7.13 -4.78 8.94
CA PHE A 67 -5.76 -4.94 8.44
C PHE A 67 -4.90 -5.89 9.28
N GLN A 68 -4.87 -5.76 10.62
CA GLN A 68 -4.00 -6.61 11.46
C GLN A 68 -4.29 -8.10 11.29
N ARG A 69 -5.57 -8.46 11.17
CA ARG A 69 -6.00 -9.85 11.03
C ARG A 69 -5.67 -10.40 9.66
N VAL A 70 -5.89 -9.62 8.60
CA VAL A 70 -5.59 -10.04 7.22
C VAL A 70 -4.08 -10.16 6.99
N ALA A 71 -3.30 -9.18 7.46
CA ALA A 71 -1.84 -9.21 7.34
C ALA A 71 -1.18 -10.17 8.34
N GLY A 72 -1.89 -10.61 9.38
CA GLY A 72 -1.35 -11.49 10.42
C GLY A 72 -0.17 -10.86 11.15
N VAL A 73 -0.27 -9.57 11.50
CA VAL A 73 0.79 -8.80 12.18
C VAL A 73 0.29 -8.16 13.47
N PRO A 74 1.18 -7.97 14.47
CA PRO A 74 0.81 -7.28 15.69
C PRO A 74 0.54 -5.79 15.43
N GLU A 75 -0.02 -5.14 16.45
CA GLU A 75 -0.47 -3.76 16.36
C GLU A 75 0.65 -2.77 16.00
N GLN A 76 1.86 -3.02 16.50
CA GLN A 76 3.06 -2.21 16.30
C GLN A 76 3.50 -2.23 14.83
N SER A 77 3.64 -3.44 14.28
CA SER A 77 3.95 -3.69 12.87
C SER A 77 2.90 -3.07 11.94
N ALA A 78 1.62 -3.21 12.28
CA ALA A 78 0.53 -2.57 11.53
C ALA A 78 0.65 -1.04 11.51
N ALA A 79 1.06 -0.41 12.62
CA ALA A 79 1.25 1.04 12.66
C ALA A 79 2.38 1.50 11.73
N LEU A 80 3.50 0.77 11.70
CA LEU A 80 4.63 1.04 10.80
C LEU A 80 4.24 0.86 9.34
N LEU A 81 3.57 -0.25 8.99
CA LEU A 81 3.05 -0.49 7.64
C LEU A 81 2.07 0.60 7.20
N GLY A 82 1.16 1.00 8.09
CA GLY A 82 0.22 2.08 7.85
C GLY A 82 0.93 3.39 7.51
N LEU A 83 2.01 3.72 8.22
CA LEU A 83 2.76 4.94 7.97
C LEU A 83 3.57 4.87 6.66
N LEU A 84 4.17 3.72 6.34
CA LEU A 84 4.86 3.50 5.07
C LEU A 84 3.89 3.60 3.88
N MET A 85 2.65 3.11 4.01
CA MET A 85 1.61 3.26 2.97
C MET A 85 1.19 4.71 2.76
N LEU A 86 1.18 5.53 3.82
CA LEU A 86 0.73 6.92 3.75
C LEU A 86 1.82 7.90 3.29
N ARG A 87 3.10 7.58 3.51
CA ARG A 87 4.21 8.53 3.35
C ARG A 87 5.42 7.95 2.60
N GLY A 88 5.29 6.75 2.04
CA GLY A 88 6.36 6.08 1.32
C GLY A 88 7.56 5.71 2.18
N PRO A 89 8.74 5.49 1.55
CA PRO A 89 9.93 5.00 2.24
C PRO A 89 10.51 6.00 3.26
N GLN A 90 10.70 5.54 4.50
CA GLN A 90 11.16 6.37 5.62
C GLN A 90 12.29 5.70 6.41
N THR A 91 13.11 6.49 7.10
CA THR A 91 14.13 5.95 8.03
C THR A 91 13.48 5.47 9.32
N SER A 92 14.16 4.60 10.07
CA SER A 92 13.71 4.12 11.39
C SER A 92 13.44 5.28 12.36
N GLY A 93 14.25 6.35 12.30
CA GLY A 93 14.06 7.57 13.09
C GLY A 93 12.81 8.36 12.70
N GLU A 94 12.60 8.56 11.40
CA GLU A 94 11.39 9.21 10.88
C GLU A 94 10.13 8.42 11.28
N LEU A 95 10.15 7.09 11.11
CA LEU A 95 9.06 6.20 11.50
C LEU A 95 8.73 6.32 12.98
N ARG A 96 9.72 6.34 13.87
CA ARG A 96 9.49 6.48 15.31
C ARG A 96 8.75 7.78 15.65
N ILE A 97 9.19 8.90 15.08
CA ILE A 97 8.57 10.22 15.32
C ILE A 97 7.16 10.27 14.75
N ASN A 98 6.99 9.82 13.52
CA ASN A 98 5.72 9.94 12.80
C ASN A 98 4.65 8.96 13.31
N THR A 99 5.05 7.83 13.91
CA THR A 99 4.12 6.83 14.46
C THR A 99 3.72 7.16 15.91
N GLU A 100 4.28 8.18 16.54
CA GLU A 100 4.11 8.46 17.98
C GLU A 100 2.65 8.58 18.42
N ARG A 101 1.78 9.17 17.58
CA ARG A 101 0.33 9.27 17.86
C ARG A 101 -0.46 7.99 17.62
N TRP A 102 0.13 7.02 16.91
CA TRP A 102 -0.49 5.72 16.65
C TRP A 102 -0.03 4.68 17.67
N HIS A 103 1.26 4.63 17.94
CA HIS A 103 1.92 3.74 18.88
C HIS A 103 3.26 4.34 19.31
N ARG A 104 3.51 4.40 20.62
CA ARG A 104 4.76 4.94 21.17
C ARG A 104 5.81 3.85 21.34
N PHE A 105 6.78 3.83 20.43
CA PHE A 105 7.96 2.96 20.54
C PHE A 105 8.95 3.50 21.58
N ALA A 106 9.62 2.61 22.31
CA ALA A 106 10.60 2.99 23.33
C ALA A 106 11.78 3.76 22.71
N ASP A 107 12.43 3.17 21.71
CA ASP A 107 13.59 3.70 21.02
C ASP A 107 13.59 3.31 19.53
N ILE A 108 14.62 3.74 18.80
CA ILE A 108 14.78 3.45 17.37
C ILE A 108 15.05 1.95 17.17
N SER A 109 15.82 1.32 18.05
CA SER A 109 16.12 -0.12 18.00
C SER A 109 14.86 -0.99 18.07
N SER A 110 13.86 -0.56 18.85
CA SER A 110 12.55 -1.21 18.92
C SER A 110 11.84 -1.17 17.57
N VAL A 111 11.89 -0.03 16.87
CA VAL A 111 11.30 0.11 15.52
C VAL A 111 12.02 -0.79 14.53
N GLU A 112 13.35 -0.83 14.58
CA GLU A 112 14.15 -1.70 13.72
C GLU A 112 13.85 -3.17 13.95
N GLY A 113 13.72 -3.62 15.20
CA GLY A 113 13.36 -5.00 15.51
C GLY A 113 12.04 -5.44 14.88
N PHE A 114 11.00 -4.60 14.92
CA PHE A 114 9.73 -4.91 14.24
C PHE A 114 9.83 -4.88 12.71
N LEU A 115 10.69 -4.03 12.14
CA LEU A 115 10.91 -3.96 10.69
C LEU A 115 11.69 -5.17 10.18
N GLU A 116 12.72 -5.59 10.91
CA GLU A 116 13.51 -6.79 10.62
C GLU A 116 12.64 -8.04 10.74
N GLU A 117 11.81 -8.17 11.79
CA GLU A 117 10.86 -9.29 11.90
C GLU A 117 9.87 -9.35 10.72
N MET A 118 9.41 -8.20 10.23
CA MET A 118 8.54 -8.14 9.06
C MET A 118 9.25 -8.42 7.73
N GLN A 119 10.56 -8.14 7.64
CA GLN A 119 11.38 -8.45 6.48
C GLN A 119 11.76 -9.94 6.45
N ASP A 120 12.04 -10.53 7.59
CA ASP A 120 12.43 -11.94 7.71
C ASP A 120 11.22 -12.86 7.88
N ARG A 121 10.01 -12.30 7.70
CA ARG A 121 8.74 -13.02 7.83
C ARG A 121 8.69 -14.16 6.80
N PRO A 122 8.42 -15.41 7.24
CA PRO A 122 8.55 -16.58 6.39
C PRO A 122 7.44 -16.69 5.34
N GLU A 123 7.72 -17.39 4.24
CA GLU A 123 6.82 -17.52 3.09
C GLU A 123 5.49 -18.21 3.43
N ASP A 124 5.50 -19.17 4.35
CA ASP A 124 4.30 -19.87 4.85
C ASP A 124 3.28 -18.92 5.50
N LYS A 125 3.76 -17.79 6.04
CA LYS A 125 2.91 -16.73 6.60
C LYS A 125 2.52 -15.68 5.57
N GLY A 126 3.03 -15.75 4.34
CA GLY A 126 2.81 -14.77 3.27
C GLY A 126 4.00 -13.86 2.99
N GLY A 127 5.19 -14.21 3.50
CA GLY A 127 6.46 -13.59 3.11
C GLY A 127 6.72 -12.19 3.70
N PRO A 128 7.79 -11.54 3.22
CA PRO A 128 8.24 -10.24 3.69
C PRO A 128 7.21 -9.14 3.40
N LEU A 129 6.94 -8.28 4.38
CA LEU A 129 6.01 -7.16 4.25
C LEU A 129 6.72 -5.81 4.07
N VAL A 130 8.01 -5.76 4.41
CA VAL A 130 8.86 -4.58 4.25
C VAL A 130 10.22 -4.99 3.71
N VAL A 131 10.95 -4.01 3.19
CA VAL A 131 12.32 -4.18 2.71
C VAL A 131 13.18 -2.98 3.13
N LYS A 132 14.40 -3.25 3.58
CA LYS A 132 15.43 -2.23 3.80
C LYS A 132 16.07 -1.86 2.47
N LEU A 133 15.85 -0.62 2.04
CA LEU A 133 16.40 -0.10 0.79
C LEU A 133 17.91 0.17 0.92
N PRO A 134 18.68 0.04 -0.18
CA PRO A 134 20.07 0.47 -0.18
C PRO A 134 20.16 1.96 0.14
N ARG A 135 21.29 2.35 0.74
CA ARG A 135 21.49 3.73 1.14
C ARG A 135 21.59 4.62 -0.09
N ALA A 136 20.74 5.64 -0.17
CA ALA A 136 20.82 6.64 -1.22
C ALA A 136 22.18 7.38 -1.17
N PRO A 137 22.73 7.83 -2.32
CA PRO A 137 23.94 8.65 -2.34
C PRO A 137 23.81 9.88 -1.44
N GLY A 138 24.76 10.07 -0.51
CA GLY A 138 24.76 11.19 0.44
C GLY A 138 23.84 11.02 1.66
N ALA A 139 22.96 10.01 1.70
CA ALA A 139 22.15 9.72 2.87
C ALA A 139 23.00 9.04 3.97
N ARG A 140 22.74 9.43 5.23
CA ARG A 140 23.40 8.81 6.40
C ARG A 140 22.72 7.51 6.84
N GLU A 141 21.41 7.42 6.64
CA GLU A 141 20.56 6.31 7.08
C GLU A 141 19.88 5.63 5.90
N GLN A 142 19.57 4.34 6.05
CA GLN A 142 18.76 3.57 5.12
C GLN A 142 17.27 3.83 5.35
N ARG A 143 16.47 3.61 4.31
CA ARG A 143 15.01 3.75 4.37
C ARG A 143 14.36 2.38 4.25
N TRP A 144 13.19 2.25 4.87
CA TRP A 144 12.34 1.07 4.78
C TRP A 144 11.16 1.37 3.86
N ALA A 145 10.79 0.41 3.03
CA ALA A 145 9.59 0.48 2.19
C ALA A 145 8.68 -0.72 2.45
N HIS A 146 7.37 -0.57 2.26
CA HIS A 146 6.44 -1.70 2.34
C HIS A 146 6.36 -2.44 0.99
N LEU A 147 6.04 -3.73 1.03
CA LEU A 147 5.90 -4.59 -0.16
C LEU A 147 4.44 -4.87 -0.54
N LEU A 148 3.48 -4.30 0.21
CA LEU A 148 2.03 -4.48 -0.02
C LEU A 148 1.53 -3.97 -1.39
N GLY A 149 2.28 -3.08 -2.04
CA GLY A 149 1.97 -2.56 -3.38
C GLY A 149 2.72 -3.28 -4.52
N GLY A 150 3.39 -4.40 -4.20
CA GLY A 150 4.30 -5.11 -5.09
C GLY A 150 5.78 -4.81 -4.80
N PRO A 151 6.69 -5.38 -5.62
CA PRO A 151 8.13 -5.19 -5.45
C PRO A 151 8.52 -3.73 -5.57
N VAL A 152 9.31 -3.24 -4.61
CA VAL A 152 9.86 -1.88 -4.63
C VAL A 152 11.24 -1.92 -5.27
N GLU A 153 11.38 -1.31 -6.44
CA GLU A 153 12.69 -1.14 -7.06
C GLU A 153 13.51 -0.11 -6.29
N ALA A 154 14.69 -0.54 -5.82
CA ALA A 154 15.61 0.26 -5.02
C ALA A 154 16.06 1.59 -5.68
N ALA A 155 15.91 1.72 -7.00
CA ALA A 155 16.34 2.88 -7.77
C ALA A 155 15.39 4.10 -7.70
N ALA A 156 14.14 3.91 -7.25
CA ALA A 156 13.12 4.97 -7.27
C ALA A 156 13.18 5.94 -6.06
N SER A 157 14.12 5.76 -5.12
CA SER A 157 14.10 6.45 -3.82
C SER A 157 15.20 7.52 -3.65
N ALA A 158 15.55 8.25 -4.71
CA ALA A 158 16.28 9.51 -4.55
C ALA A 158 15.30 10.60 -4.09
N PRO A 159 15.59 11.38 -3.03
CA PRO A 159 14.76 12.54 -2.73
C PRO A 159 14.89 13.54 -3.88
N ALA A 160 13.76 14.04 -4.38
CA ALA A 160 13.72 15.22 -5.22
C ALA A 160 14.17 16.43 -4.37
N ALA A 161 15.49 16.64 -4.31
CA ALA A 161 16.08 17.78 -3.63
C ALA A 161 15.95 19.03 -4.53
N GLY A 162 15.04 19.93 -4.15
CA GLY A 162 15.15 21.35 -4.46
C GLY A 162 14.46 21.86 -5.73
N GLY A 163 13.32 22.52 -5.54
CA GLY A 163 12.92 23.75 -6.23
C GLY A 163 13.00 23.81 -7.75
N SER A 164 11.88 23.47 -8.41
CA SER A 164 11.31 24.22 -9.53
C SER A 164 9.88 23.72 -9.74
N ALA A 165 8.91 24.62 -9.69
CA ALA A 165 7.55 24.29 -10.08
C ALA A 165 7.52 23.81 -11.54
N PRO A 166 6.75 22.77 -11.89
CA PRO A 166 6.29 22.60 -13.25
C PRO A 166 4.84 23.07 -13.32
N GLY A 167 4.62 24.14 -14.08
CA GLY A 167 3.33 24.38 -14.70
C GLY A 167 2.96 23.23 -15.64
N ASP A 168 1.66 23.04 -15.78
CA ASP A 168 0.92 22.32 -16.83
C ASP A 168 1.68 21.28 -17.67
N GLY A 169 1.29 20.02 -17.46
CA GLY A 169 1.63 18.88 -18.31
C GLY A 169 2.89 18.16 -17.87
N ALA A 170 2.80 17.36 -16.79
CA ALA A 170 3.83 16.40 -16.44
C ALA A 170 3.97 15.35 -17.54
N ALA A 171 4.85 15.63 -18.51
CA ALA A 171 5.38 14.61 -19.40
C ALA A 171 6.13 13.61 -18.52
N LEU A 172 5.59 12.39 -18.42
CA LEU A 172 6.29 11.25 -17.82
C LEU A 172 7.72 11.23 -18.36
N SER A 173 8.69 11.12 -17.45
CA SER A 173 10.09 11.04 -17.87
C SER A 173 10.26 9.84 -18.80
N THR A 174 11.14 9.95 -19.79
CA THR A 174 11.41 8.86 -20.75
C THR A 174 11.78 7.55 -20.03
N GLY A 175 12.38 7.64 -18.83
CA GLY A 175 12.68 6.50 -17.97
C GLY A 175 11.44 5.85 -17.36
N GLU A 176 10.48 6.64 -16.87
CA GLU A 176 9.19 6.11 -16.35
C GLU A 176 8.38 5.47 -17.47
N LEU A 177 8.37 6.06 -18.68
CA LEU A 177 7.72 5.46 -19.85
C LEU A 177 8.36 4.13 -20.25
N ALA A 178 9.70 4.05 -20.27
CA ALA A 178 10.41 2.80 -20.57
C ALA A 178 10.16 1.72 -19.50
N HIS A 179 10.09 2.11 -18.22
CA HIS A 179 9.76 1.21 -17.12
C HIS A 179 8.33 0.67 -17.22
N LEU A 180 7.36 1.55 -17.47
CA LEU A 180 5.96 1.18 -17.68
C LEU A 180 5.80 0.24 -18.88
N GLN A 181 6.47 0.52 -19.99
CA GLN A 181 6.45 -0.37 -21.17
C GLN A 181 7.03 -1.76 -20.85
N THR A 182 8.13 -1.82 -20.10
CA THR A 182 8.75 -3.09 -19.69
C THR A 182 7.80 -3.88 -18.79
N ARG A 183 7.19 -3.22 -17.81
CA ARG A 183 6.23 -3.83 -16.88
C ARG A 183 4.97 -4.30 -17.59
N LEU A 184 4.49 -3.53 -18.57
CA LEU A 184 3.33 -3.88 -19.40
C LEU A 184 3.62 -5.14 -20.23
N GLY A 185 4.79 -5.21 -20.88
CA GLY A 185 5.19 -6.40 -21.63
C GLY A 185 5.34 -7.65 -20.77
N ALA A 186 5.88 -7.51 -19.55
CA ALA A 186 5.97 -8.63 -18.60
C ALA A 186 4.58 -9.12 -18.16
N LEU A 187 3.66 -8.20 -17.86
CA LEU A 187 2.29 -8.54 -17.48
C LEU A 187 1.52 -9.19 -18.65
N GLU A 188 1.70 -8.70 -19.88
CA GLU A 188 1.08 -9.29 -21.07
C GLU A 188 1.56 -10.73 -21.29
N ALA A 189 2.85 -10.99 -21.08
CA ALA A 189 3.41 -12.33 -21.16
C ALA A 189 2.83 -13.26 -20.07
N GLU A 190 2.73 -12.78 -18.83
CA GLU A 190 2.16 -13.54 -17.72
C GLU A 190 0.67 -13.83 -17.94
N VAL A 191 -0.10 -12.85 -18.40
CA VAL A 191 -1.53 -13.02 -18.76
C VAL A 191 -1.69 -14.03 -19.88
N SER A 192 -0.81 -14.00 -20.89
CA SER A 192 -0.81 -14.99 -21.98
C SER A 192 -0.55 -16.40 -21.46
N GLN A 193 0.45 -16.56 -20.59
CA GLN A 193 0.80 -17.84 -19.98
C GLN A 193 -0.32 -18.40 -19.07
N LEU A 194 -0.92 -17.54 -18.26
CA LEU A 194 -2.05 -17.90 -17.40
C LEU A 194 -3.26 -18.30 -18.24
N ARG A 195 -3.61 -17.52 -19.26
CA ARG A 195 -4.70 -17.87 -20.20
C ARG A 195 -4.47 -19.22 -20.88
N GLY A 196 -3.24 -19.48 -21.35
CA GLY A 196 -2.90 -20.78 -21.94
C GLY A 196 -2.97 -21.95 -20.93
N THR A 197 -2.63 -21.70 -19.68
CA THR A 197 -2.74 -22.71 -18.61
C THR A 197 -4.20 -22.98 -18.25
N VAL A 198 -5.02 -21.93 -18.11
CA VAL A 198 -6.47 -22.06 -17.91
C VAL A 198 -7.12 -22.79 -19.08
N GLN A 199 -6.75 -22.48 -20.32
CA GLN A 199 -7.30 -23.17 -21.49
C GLN A 199 -6.96 -24.67 -21.50
N ARG A 200 -5.72 -25.04 -21.15
CA ARG A 200 -5.32 -26.45 -21.01
C ARG A 200 -6.12 -27.16 -19.92
N LEU A 201 -6.24 -26.56 -18.75
CA LEU A 201 -6.99 -27.13 -17.62
C LEU A 201 -8.49 -27.27 -17.95
N CYS A 202 -9.09 -26.26 -18.59
CA CYS A 202 -10.49 -26.33 -19.03
C CYS A 202 -10.70 -27.46 -20.05
N ALA A 203 -9.77 -27.64 -21.00
CA ALA A 203 -9.83 -28.72 -21.98
C ALA A 203 -9.69 -30.11 -21.34
N GLU A 204 -8.76 -30.28 -20.39
CA GLU A 204 -8.56 -31.54 -19.66
C GLU A 204 -9.76 -31.90 -18.77
N LEU A 205 -10.45 -30.90 -18.22
CA LEU A 205 -11.59 -31.08 -17.32
C LEU A 205 -12.96 -31.07 -18.03
N GLY A 206 -13.01 -30.88 -19.36
CA GLY A 206 -14.26 -30.79 -20.12
C GLY A 206 -15.13 -29.58 -19.76
N LEU A 207 -14.52 -28.51 -19.25
CA LEU A 207 -15.20 -27.29 -18.80
C LEU A 207 -15.17 -26.24 -19.92
N SER A 208 -16.31 -25.59 -20.17
CA SER A 208 -16.42 -24.48 -21.13
C SER A 208 -15.74 -23.22 -20.54
N GLN A 209 -15.01 -22.46 -21.37
CA GLN A 209 -14.27 -21.28 -20.92
C GLN A 209 -15.18 -20.20 -20.32
N PRO A 210 -14.73 -19.49 -19.26
CA PRO A 210 -15.42 -18.27 -18.82
C PRO A 210 -15.26 -17.18 -19.89
N GLY A 211 -16.34 -16.90 -20.62
CA GLY A 211 -16.38 -15.86 -21.66
C GLY A 211 -16.90 -16.30 -23.04
N GLN A 212 -17.17 -17.60 -23.23
CA GLN A 212 -17.95 -18.08 -24.38
C GLN A 212 -19.35 -18.48 -23.88
N THR A 213 -20.21 -17.49 -23.66
CA THR A 213 -21.66 -17.67 -23.79
C THR A 213 -22.03 -17.20 -25.19
N GLU A 214 -22.70 -18.07 -25.95
CA GLU A 214 -23.46 -17.71 -27.16
C GLU A 214 -24.39 -16.51 -26.92
#